data_AF-A0AAF1B0X4-F1
#
_entry.id   AF-A0AAF1B0X4-F1
#
_cell.length_a   1.000
_cell.length_b   1.000
_cell.length_c   1.000
_cell.angle_alpha   90.00
_cell.angle_beta   90.00
_cell.angle_gamma   90.00
#
_symmetry.space_group_name_H-M   'P 1'
#
loop_
_entity.id
_entity.type
_entity.pdbx_description
1 polymer ?
#
loop_
_entity_poly.entity_id
_entity_poly.type
_entity_poly.pdbx_seq_one_letter_code
_entity_poly.pdbx_strand_id
1 'polypeptide(L)'
;MAGKNLYIRFSCSTGDAMGMNMVSKGVQNVLDFLQCDFPDMEVIAAVNWIEGRGKSVVCEAMITEDVVKKVLKTTVSALVELNMLKNLTGSAIAGSLGGFNAHAANIVSAIFIATGQDPAQNIESSHCITMMEAVNNGRDLHISVTMPCIEVLYPVSL
;
A
#
# COMPACT_ATOMS: atom_id res chain seq x y z
N MET A 1 19.35 12.54 9.79
CA MET A 1 20.80 12.29 9.99
C MET A 1 20.96 11.34 11.16
N ALA A 2 21.78 10.31 11.00
CA ALA A 2 22.14 9.39 12.10
C ALA A 2 23.67 9.26 12.14
N GLY A 3 24.32 9.92 13.10
CA GLY A 3 25.78 10.01 13.15
C GLY A 3 26.34 10.67 11.88
N LYS A 4 27.29 10.01 11.20
CA LYS A 4 27.87 10.46 9.93
C LYS A 4 27.01 10.10 8.69
N ASN A 5 25.90 9.38 8.88
CA ASN A 5 25.08 8.89 7.77
C ASN A 5 23.94 9.87 7.46
N LEU A 6 23.83 10.21 6.17
CA LEU A 6 22.77 11.02 5.61
C LEU A 6 21.83 10.12 4.77
N TYR A 7 20.55 10.11 5.13
CA TYR A 7 19.52 9.37 4.42
C TYR A 7 18.68 10.39 3.64
N ILE A 8 18.81 10.38 2.32
CA ILE A 8 18.10 11.30 1.43
C ILE A 8 16.99 10.52 0.73
N ARG A 9 15.75 10.96 0.92
CA ARG A 9 14.59 10.40 0.22
C ARG A 9 14.27 11.25 -1.00
N PHE A 10 14.49 10.69 -2.18
CA PHE A 10 14.08 11.31 -3.43
C PHE A 10 12.63 10.93 -3.75
N SER A 11 11.81 11.94 -4.03
CA SER A 11 10.42 11.78 -4.47
C SER A 11 10.23 12.55 -5.78
N CYS A 12 9.68 11.88 -6.79
CA CYS A 12 9.41 12.48 -8.10
C CYS A 12 8.20 11.82 -8.77
N SER A 13 7.60 12.50 -9.74
CA SER A 13 6.55 11.95 -10.59
C SER A 13 7.17 11.19 -11.77
N THR A 14 6.68 9.97 -12.03
CA THR A 14 7.17 9.09 -13.10
C THR A 14 6.17 8.91 -14.24
N GLY A 15 5.13 9.76 -14.27
CA GLY A 15 4.02 9.62 -15.21
C GLY A 15 3.28 8.30 -15.02
N ASP A 16 3.15 7.55 -16.13
CA ASP A 16 2.48 6.25 -16.19
C ASP A 16 3.41 5.07 -15.91
N ALA A 17 4.72 5.32 -15.86
CA ALA A 17 5.68 4.29 -15.49
C ALA A 17 5.67 4.07 -13.97
N MET A 18 5.84 2.81 -13.55
CA MET A 18 6.09 2.45 -12.16
C MET A 18 7.36 3.15 -11.63
N GLY A 19 8.32 3.38 -12.52
CA GLY A 19 9.31 4.44 -12.34
C GLY A 19 10.61 4.03 -11.67
N MET A 20 10.73 2.80 -11.15
CA MET A 20 11.97 2.27 -10.54
C MET A 20 13.25 2.66 -11.28
N ASN A 21 13.36 2.32 -12.58
CA ASN A 21 14.56 2.62 -13.37
C ASN A 21 14.74 4.13 -13.65
N MET A 22 13.63 4.86 -13.79
CA MET A 22 13.64 6.30 -14.05
C MET A 22 14.13 7.07 -12.82
N VAL A 23 13.61 6.71 -11.64
CA VAL A 23 14.02 7.30 -10.36
C VAL A 23 15.47 6.95 -10.07
N SER A 24 15.90 5.68 -10.21
CA SER A 24 17.28 5.29 -9.94
C SER A 24 18.28 6.04 -10.82
N LYS A 25 17.99 6.25 -12.12
CA LYS A 25 18.85 7.05 -13.01
C LYS A 25 18.87 8.54 -12.61
N GLY A 26 17.71 9.10 -12.28
CA GLY A 26 17.63 10.50 -11.82
C GLY A 26 18.40 10.72 -10.52
N VAL A 27 18.26 9.81 -9.56
CA VAL A 27 18.99 9.83 -8.29
C VAL A 27 20.48 9.68 -8.53
N GLN A 28 20.92 8.77 -9.40
CA GLN A 28 22.34 8.63 -9.73
C GLN A 28 22.94 9.93 -10.25
N ASN A 29 22.27 10.62 -11.18
CA ASN A 29 22.76 11.90 -11.69
C ASN A 29 22.87 12.98 -10.60
N VAL A 30 21.92 13.01 -9.66
CA VAL A 30 21.97 13.95 -8.53
C VAL A 30 23.11 13.60 -7.57
N LEU A 31 23.33 12.31 -7.32
CA LEU A 31 24.43 11.84 -6.48
C LEU A 31 25.79 12.13 -7.11
N ASP A 32 25.94 11.90 -8.42
CA ASP A 32 27.15 12.21 -9.18
C ASP A 32 27.46 13.73 -9.11
N PHE A 33 26.43 14.58 -9.22
CA PHE A 33 26.58 16.03 -9.03
C PHE A 33 27.01 16.39 -7.60
N LEU A 34 26.39 15.79 -6.59
CA LEU A 34 26.77 16.03 -5.19
C LEU A 34 28.18 15.56 -4.87
N GLN A 35 28.66 14.51 -5.55
CA GLN A 35 30.01 13.99 -5.36
C GLN A 35 31.09 14.93 -5.92
N CYS A 36 30.74 15.85 -6.83
CA CYS A 36 31.65 16.93 -7.23
C CYS A 36 31.95 17.90 -6.08
N ASP A 37 30.94 18.22 -5.28
CA ASP A 37 31.07 19.13 -4.14
C ASP A 37 31.55 18.41 -2.86
N PHE A 38 31.26 17.11 -2.75
CA PHE A 38 31.61 16.26 -1.60
C PHE A 38 32.28 14.95 -2.05
N PRO A 39 33.59 14.95 -2.37
CA PRO A 39 34.30 13.80 -2.93
C PRO A 39 34.37 12.58 -1.99
N ASP A 40 34.36 12.84 -0.69
CA ASP A 40 34.46 11.82 0.37
C ASP A 40 33.09 11.17 0.70
N MET A 41 32.04 11.50 -0.05
CA MET A 41 30.69 10.95 0.14
C MET A 41 30.62 9.49 -0.36
N GLU A 42 30.20 8.57 0.52
CA GLU A 42 29.94 7.16 0.19
C GLU A 42 28.43 6.89 0.17
N VAL A 43 27.92 6.36 -0.94
CA VAL A 43 26.47 6.17 -1.16
C VAL A 43 26.05 4.75 -0.76
N ILE A 44 25.08 4.64 0.15
CA ILE A 44 24.45 3.38 0.57
C ILE A 44 22.92 3.57 0.56
N ALA A 45 22.18 2.71 -0.15
CA ALA A 45 20.73 2.84 -0.29
C ALA A 45 19.96 1.91 0.69
N ALA A 46 19.01 2.45 1.46
CA ALA A 46 18.11 1.67 2.33
C ALA A 46 16.69 2.29 2.47
N VAL A 47 15.71 1.43 2.18
CA VAL A 47 14.24 1.32 2.38
C VAL A 47 13.42 2.49 2.97
N ASN A 48 12.22 2.69 2.38
CA ASN A 48 11.15 3.57 2.87
C ASN A 48 9.89 2.79 3.28
N TRP A 49 9.36 3.07 4.47
CA TRP A 49 8.08 2.53 4.97
C TRP A 49 7.04 3.62 5.29
N ILE A 50 7.48 4.79 5.77
CA ILE A 50 6.62 5.73 6.51
C ILE A 50 5.83 6.69 5.60
N GLU A 51 6.33 7.00 4.40
CA GLU A 51 5.76 8.03 3.54
C GLU A 51 5.19 7.48 2.21
N GLY A 52 4.92 6.16 2.14
CA GLY A 52 4.35 5.48 0.98
C GLY A 52 5.30 5.39 -0.24
N ARG A 53 5.00 4.51 -1.20
CA ARG A 53 5.76 4.35 -2.43
C ARG A 53 4.81 3.90 -3.54
N GLY A 54 4.86 4.54 -4.70
CA GLY A 54 3.84 4.33 -5.73
C GLY A 54 2.57 5.15 -5.47
N LYS A 55 1.40 4.57 -5.68
CA LYS A 55 0.10 5.25 -5.59
C LYS A 55 -0.61 4.92 -4.27
N SER A 56 -1.16 5.96 -3.64
CA SER A 56 -2.08 5.81 -2.51
C SER A 56 -3.52 5.84 -3.01
N VAL A 57 -4.29 4.81 -2.67
CA VAL A 57 -5.67 4.62 -3.13
C VAL A 57 -6.57 4.31 -1.94
N VAL A 58 -7.78 4.88 -1.96
CA VAL A 58 -8.85 4.55 -1.04
C VAL A 58 -10.07 4.14 -1.85
N CYS A 59 -10.71 3.03 -1.48
CA CYS A 59 -11.96 2.58 -2.06
C CYS A 59 -12.97 2.32 -0.94
N GLU A 60 -14.22 2.71 -1.14
CA GLU A 60 -15.30 2.51 -0.18
C GLU A 60 -16.57 2.00 -0.86
N ALA A 61 -17.38 1.26 -0.11
CA ALA A 61 -18.66 0.75 -0.56
C ALA A 61 -19.67 0.64 0.60
N MET A 62 -20.94 0.74 0.23
CA MET A 62 -22.07 0.51 1.11
C MET A 62 -22.77 -0.80 0.72
N ILE A 63 -22.87 -1.73 1.65
CA ILE A 63 -23.51 -3.04 1.45
C ILE A 63 -24.76 -3.12 2.32
N THR A 64 -25.91 -3.25 1.68
CA THR A 64 -27.21 -3.34 2.38
C THR A 64 -27.32 -4.62 3.21
N GLU A 65 -28.08 -4.56 4.31
CA GLU A 65 -28.35 -5.72 5.19
C GLU A 65 -28.74 -7.00 4.43
N ASP A 66 -29.60 -6.83 3.43
CA ASP A 66 -30.14 -7.91 2.62
C ASP A 66 -29.04 -8.64 1.85
N VAL A 67 -28.08 -7.91 1.29
CA VAL A 67 -26.92 -8.48 0.59
C VAL A 67 -25.98 -9.17 1.59
N VAL A 68 -25.74 -8.57 2.76
CA VAL A 68 -24.92 -9.19 3.82
C VAL A 68 -25.51 -10.53 4.26
N LYS A 69 -26.83 -10.60 4.50
CA LYS A 69 -27.49 -11.85 4.92
C LYS A 69 -27.63 -12.86 3.78
N LYS A 70 -28.06 -12.42 2.59
CA LYS A 70 -28.37 -13.33 1.48
C LYS A 70 -27.13 -13.80 0.73
N VAL A 71 -26.10 -12.97 0.60
CA VAL A 71 -24.89 -13.28 -0.17
C VAL A 71 -23.74 -13.66 0.75
N LEU A 72 -23.42 -12.81 1.73
CA LEU A 72 -22.28 -13.06 2.64
C LEU A 72 -22.61 -14.04 3.78
N LYS A 73 -23.89 -14.39 3.95
CA LYS A 73 -24.39 -15.38 4.93
C LYS A 73 -23.98 -15.05 6.37
N THR A 74 -23.96 -13.77 6.71
CA THR A 74 -23.55 -13.27 8.03
C THR A 74 -24.39 -12.05 8.43
N THR A 75 -24.06 -11.41 9.55
CA THR A 75 -24.64 -10.14 10.00
C THR A 75 -23.62 -9.01 9.94
N VAL A 76 -24.10 -7.76 9.83
CA VAL A 76 -23.23 -6.57 9.87
C VAL A 76 -22.44 -6.50 11.17
N SER A 77 -23.10 -6.75 12.31
CA SER A 77 -22.44 -6.74 13.62
C SER A 77 -21.29 -7.74 13.71
N ALA A 78 -21.48 -8.96 13.22
CA ALA A 78 -20.45 -9.99 13.23
C ALA A 78 -19.26 -9.62 12.33
N LEU A 79 -19.50 -8.99 11.17
CA LEU A 79 -18.41 -8.52 10.30
C LEU A 79 -17.61 -7.38 10.91
N VAL A 80 -18.28 -6.40 11.51
CA VAL A 80 -17.60 -5.27 12.18
C VAL A 80 -16.76 -5.78 13.36
N GLU A 81 -17.33 -6.65 14.20
CA GLU A 81 -16.60 -7.27 15.32
C GLU A 81 -15.40 -8.08 14.83
N LEU A 82 -15.59 -8.91 13.79
CA LEU A 82 -14.51 -9.69 13.21
C LEU A 82 -13.41 -8.80 12.62
N ASN A 83 -13.74 -7.69 11.96
CA ASN A 83 -12.76 -6.75 11.45
C ASN A 83 -11.93 -6.14 12.59
N MET A 84 -12.59 -5.69 13.65
CA MET A 84 -11.93 -5.13 14.83
C MET A 84 -10.99 -6.14 15.49
N LEU A 85 -11.46 -7.37 15.73
CA LEU A 85 -10.66 -8.39 16.40
C LEU A 85 -9.52 -8.92 15.52
N LYS A 86 -9.80 -9.20 14.24
CA LYS A 86 -8.83 -9.86 13.35
C LYS A 86 -7.90 -8.88 12.66
N ASN A 87 -8.44 -7.87 11.97
CA ASN A 87 -7.65 -6.97 11.12
C ASN A 87 -6.96 -5.89 11.93
N LEU A 88 -7.56 -5.42 13.03
CA LEU A 88 -6.95 -4.36 13.84
C LEU A 88 -6.21 -4.93 15.05
N THR A 89 -6.94 -5.47 16.03
CA THR A 89 -6.35 -5.95 17.29
C THR A 89 -5.39 -7.11 17.06
N GLY A 90 -5.78 -8.10 16.24
CA GLY A 90 -4.94 -9.25 15.91
C GLY A 90 -3.65 -8.84 15.20
N SER A 91 -3.74 -7.98 14.19
CA SER A 91 -2.55 -7.45 13.49
C SER A 91 -1.66 -6.60 14.41
N ALA A 92 -2.25 -5.80 15.31
CA ALA A 92 -1.49 -5.02 16.29
C ALA A 92 -0.73 -5.91 17.28
N ILE A 93 -1.36 -6.97 17.81
CA ILE A 93 -0.71 -7.95 18.69
C ILE A 93 0.41 -8.69 17.97
N ALA A 94 0.21 -9.02 16.69
CA ALA A 94 1.23 -9.66 15.87
C ALA A 94 2.41 -8.74 15.52
N GLY A 95 2.37 -7.44 15.89
CA GLY A 95 3.37 -6.46 15.49
C GLY A 95 3.38 -6.22 13.98
N SER A 96 2.26 -6.46 13.30
CA SER A 96 2.15 -6.24 11.87
C SER A 96 2.23 -4.76 11.56
N LEU A 97 3.14 -4.41 10.66
CA LEU A 97 3.19 -3.10 10.04
C LEU A 97 2.45 -3.21 8.70
N GLY A 98 1.43 -2.38 8.47
CA GLY A 98 0.74 -2.28 7.18
C GLY A 98 -0.21 -3.45 6.81
N GLY A 99 -0.22 -4.53 7.58
CA GLY A 99 -1.05 -5.73 7.36
C GLY A 99 -2.38 -5.71 8.11
N PHE A 100 -3.10 -4.58 8.13
CA PHE A 100 -4.40 -4.46 8.81
C PHE A 100 -5.57 -4.88 7.92
N ASN A 101 -5.45 -6.06 7.31
CA ASN A 101 -6.40 -6.59 6.34
C ASN A 101 -6.50 -8.12 6.43
N ALA A 102 -7.40 -8.69 5.65
CA ALA A 102 -7.60 -10.13 5.64
C ALA A 102 -6.63 -10.86 4.71
N HIS A 103 -6.57 -10.43 3.44
CA HIS A 103 -5.84 -11.13 2.39
C HIS A 103 -5.61 -10.23 1.16
N ALA A 104 -5.30 -8.95 1.36
CA ALA A 104 -5.06 -8.01 0.26
C ALA A 104 -3.97 -8.52 -0.71
N ALA A 105 -2.92 -9.13 -0.17
CA ALA A 105 -1.82 -9.74 -0.92
C ALA A 105 -2.27 -10.77 -1.98
N ASN A 106 -3.35 -11.52 -1.72
CA ASN A 106 -3.85 -12.51 -2.66
C ASN A 106 -4.45 -11.85 -3.91
N ILE A 107 -5.24 -10.79 -3.70
CA ILE A 107 -5.89 -10.06 -4.79
C ILE A 107 -4.84 -9.28 -5.60
N VAL A 108 -3.92 -8.61 -4.92
CA VAL A 108 -2.82 -7.87 -5.56
C VAL A 108 -1.96 -8.80 -6.40
N SER A 109 -1.54 -9.95 -5.86
CA SER A 109 -0.74 -10.94 -6.60
C SER A 109 -1.46 -11.44 -7.86
N ALA A 110 -2.75 -11.77 -7.74
CA ALA A 110 -3.53 -12.26 -8.86
C ALA A 110 -3.63 -11.21 -9.99
N ILE A 111 -3.90 -9.95 -9.64
CA ILE A 111 -3.98 -8.85 -10.61
C ILE A 111 -2.60 -8.58 -11.21
N PHE A 112 -1.55 -8.56 -10.40
CA PHE A 112 -0.19 -8.28 -10.86
C PHE A 112 0.27 -9.31 -11.88
N ILE A 113 0.08 -10.60 -11.59
CA ILE A 113 0.40 -11.69 -12.52
C ILE A 113 -0.45 -11.59 -13.79
N ALA A 114 -1.75 -11.33 -13.66
CA ALA A 114 -2.65 -11.23 -14.81
C ALA A 114 -2.37 -10.03 -15.72
N THR A 115 -1.81 -8.94 -15.17
CA THR A 115 -1.56 -7.68 -15.88
C THR A 115 -0.07 -7.43 -16.18
N GLY A 116 0.79 -8.42 -15.94
CA GLY A 116 2.23 -8.35 -16.25
C GLY A 116 3.03 -7.37 -15.36
N GLN A 117 2.54 -7.09 -14.16
CA GLN A 117 3.28 -6.31 -13.15
C GLN A 117 4.32 -7.20 -12.45
N ASP A 118 5.22 -6.58 -11.66
CA ASP A 118 6.22 -7.32 -10.89
C ASP A 118 5.61 -7.94 -9.62
N PRO A 119 5.45 -9.27 -9.52
CA PRO A 119 4.84 -9.91 -8.35
C PRO A 119 5.68 -9.75 -7.07
N ALA A 120 6.97 -9.45 -7.17
CA ALA A 120 7.82 -9.22 -6.00
C ALA A 120 7.42 -7.92 -5.27
N GLN A 121 6.83 -6.95 -5.96
CA GLN A 121 6.32 -5.71 -5.38
C GLN A 121 5.03 -5.91 -4.57
N ASN A 122 4.46 -7.11 -4.55
CA ASN A 122 3.31 -7.44 -3.69
C ASN A 122 3.61 -7.23 -2.20
N ILE A 123 4.87 -7.32 -1.77
CA ILE A 123 5.27 -7.08 -0.37
C ILE A 123 4.79 -5.69 0.06
N GLU A 124 5.13 -4.65 -0.70
CA GLU A 124 4.75 -3.27 -0.39
C GLU A 124 3.32 -2.95 -0.88
N SER A 125 2.96 -3.42 -2.08
CA SER A 125 1.67 -3.11 -2.71
C SER A 125 0.46 -3.72 -1.98
N SER A 126 0.67 -4.71 -1.13
CA SER A 126 -0.40 -5.33 -0.34
C SER A 126 -0.63 -4.68 1.03
N HIS A 127 0.15 -3.65 1.39
CA HIS A 127 -0.16 -2.86 2.57
C HIS A 127 -1.54 -2.26 2.43
N CYS A 128 -2.39 -2.59 3.40
CA CYS A 128 -3.80 -2.33 3.29
C CYS A 128 -4.41 -2.30 4.68
N ILE A 129 -5.22 -1.28 4.92
CA ILE A 129 -6.06 -1.14 6.11
C ILE A 129 -7.51 -1.32 5.67
N THR A 130 -8.18 -2.33 6.22
CA THR A 130 -9.61 -2.55 6.02
C THR A 130 -10.38 -2.03 7.22
N MET A 131 -11.31 -1.11 6.97
CA MET A 131 -12.23 -0.60 7.97
C MET A 131 -13.66 -1.04 7.63
N MET A 132 -14.43 -1.34 8.66
CA MET A 132 -15.81 -1.76 8.56
C MET A 132 -16.61 -1.08 9.66
N GLU A 133 -17.70 -0.43 9.27
CA GLU A 133 -18.56 0.31 10.19
C GLU A 133 -20.03 -0.04 9.94
N ALA A 134 -20.79 -0.15 11.03
CA ALA A 134 -22.23 -0.36 10.96
C ALA A 134 -22.91 1.00 10.79
N VAL A 135 -23.71 1.15 9.75
CA VAL A 135 -24.36 2.42 9.39
C VAL A 135 -25.87 2.22 9.21
N ASN A 136 -26.62 3.32 9.04
CA ASN A 136 -28.08 3.28 8.91
C ASN A 136 -28.78 2.51 10.05
N ASN A 137 -28.42 2.86 11.29
CA ASN A 137 -28.85 2.18 12.54
C ASN A 137 -28.39 0.71 12.64
N GLY A 138 -27.24 0.40 12.07
CA GLY A 138 -26.60 -0.91 12.15
C GLY A 138 -27.14 -1.94 11.14
N ARG A 139 -27.96 -1.51 10.19
CA ARG A 139 -28.52 -2.39 9.16
C ARG A 139 -27.56 -2.62 8.01
N ASP A 140 -26.86 -1.57 7.60
CA ASP A 140 -25.97 -1.63 6.45
C ASP A 140 -24.51 -1.59 6.90
N LEU A 141 -23.64 -2.14 6.06
CA LEU A 141 -22.20 -2.18 6.27
C LEU A 141 -21.55 -1.14 5.36
N HIS A 142 -20.86 -0.18 5.94
CA HIS A 142 -19.83 0.59 5.24
C HIS A 142 -18.52 -0.18 5.34
N ILE A 143 -17.85 -0.34 4.21
CA ILE A 143 -16.52 -0.95 4.14
C ILE A 143 -15.60 -0.04 3.35
N SER A 144 -14.39 0.14 3.85
CA SER A 144 -13.34 0.83 3.12
C SER A 144 -12.02 0.08 3.18
N VAL A 145 -11.22 0.28 2.15
CA VAL A 145 -9.85 -0.23 2.05
C VAL A 145 -8.94 0.89 1.61
N THR A 146 -7.89 1.12 2.40
CA THR A 146 -6.86 2.12 2.14
C THR A 146 -5.55 1.41 1.87
N MET A 147 -4.98 1.65 0.69
CA MET A 147 -3.73 1.05 0.22
C MET A 147 -2.74 2.16 -0.14
N PRO A 148 -1.78 2.49 0.75
CA PRO A 148 -0.98 3.71 0.63
C PRO A 148 0.19 3.61 -0.36
N CYS A 149 0.54 2.41 -0.82
CA CYS A 149 1.77 2.18 -1.56
C CYS A 149 1.65 1.11 -2.66
N ILE A 150 0.67 1.26 -3.56
CA ILE A 150 0.51 0.36 -4.70
C ILE A 150 1.53 0.73 -5.80
N GLU A 151 2.42 -0.19 -6.12
CA GLU A 151 3.41 -0.04 -7.20
C GLU A 151 2.91 -0.69 -8.49
N VAL A 152 2.32 0.11 -9.38
CA VAL A 152 1.77 -0.35 -10.67
C VAL A 152 2.21 0.53 -11.83
N LEU A 153 2.27 -0.07 -13.01
CA LEU A 153 2.53 0.55 -14.32
C LEU A 153 1.19 0.73 -15.06
N TYR A 154 0.91 1.93 -15.58
CA TYR A 154 -0.28 2.15 -16.40
C TYR A 154 -0.02 1.62 -17.83
N PRO A 155 -0.92 0.81 -18.42
CA PRO A 155 -0.91 0.61 -19.86
C PRO A 155 -1.34 1.92 -20.52
N VAL A 156 -0.47 2.46 -21.39
CA VAL A 156 -0.84 3.56 -22.29
C VAL A 156 -2.09 3.12 -23.05
N SER A 157 -3.18 3.84 -22.91
CA SER A 157 -4.33 3.67 -23.81
C SER A 157 -3.84 4.05 -25.21
N LEU A 158 -3.61 3.05 -26.06
CA LEU A 158 -3.32 3.22 -27.49
C LEU A 158 -4.54 3.76 -28.23
#